data_AF-A0A925BWT6-F1
#
_entry.id   AF-A0A925BWT6-F1
#
_cell.length_a   1.000
_cell.length_b   1.000
_cell.length_c   1.000
_cell.angle_alpha   90.00
_cell.angle_beta   90.00
_cell.angle_gamma   90.00
#
_symmetry.space_group_name_H-M   'P 1'
#
loop_
_entity.id
_entity.type
_entity.pdbx_description
1 polymer ?
#
loop_
_entity_poly.entity_id
_entity_poly.type
_entity_poly.pdbx_seq_one_letter_code
_entity_poly.pdbx_strand_id
1 'polypeptide(L)'
;MAKILKLFFVLIFFFCNLTSQGQKQDSKNGSTCLTDASWNKLPDHPRLFTSKKRLALLKMQKDETSKDLFILLKSEAEKHLKAERLVYPTGKTFKFTANRSAQGRILTLALSYHIFGDKRYLTRAKAELIQLAELPDWCPSHFLDVGEACLAAGIGLDWLYNELTEEERAKVAHAIVENALKPSLLFDENEVGELTGNFNHNPVNNGGLMVGALAVAEREPLLSRKITDRAIKFLPIAAAPYAPHGAYPEGATYWSYGTTFHVFAVEALRSVFGGSCGLEKFPGFLESTDFMTQINGPTGLDYNFGDASEAPHTETIERFTS
;
A
#
# COMPACT_ATOMS: atom_id res chain seq x y z
N MET A 1 -0.22 -3.42 13.87
CA MET A 1 0.04 -3.23 12.41
C MET A 1 -1.21 -2.87 11.65
N ALA A 2 -2.27 -3.65 11.83
CA ALA A 2 -3.63 -3.18 11.65
C ALA A 2 -4.05 -2.11 12.70
N LYS A 3 -3.14 -1.24 13.22
CA LYS A 3 -3.45 0.10 13.84
C LYS A 3 -2.80 1.31 13.11
N ILE A 4 -1.63 1.07 12.53
CA ILE A 4 -0.81 1.97 11.68
C ILE A 4 -1.31 2.20 10.21
N LEU A 5 -1.48 1.17 9.37
CA LEU A 5 -2.03 1.29 8.00
C LEU A 5 -3.39 2.05 7.83
N LYS A 6 -4.38 1.88 8.72
CA LYS A 6 -5.62 2.68 8.75
C LYS A 6 -5.44 4.05 9.42
N LEU A 7 -4.47 4.24 10.34
CA LEU A 7 -4.01 5.59 10.74
C LEU A 7 -3.44 6.34 9.53
N PHE A 8 -2.72 5.64 8.65
CA PHE A 8 -2.30 6.12 7.33
C PHE A 8 -3.49 6.45 6.42
N PHE A 9 -4.47 5.56 6.30
CA PHE A 9 -5.69 5.85 5.52
C PHE A 9 -6.45 7.06 6.06
N VAL A 10 -6.66 7.19 7.37
CA VAL A 10 -7.41 8.33 7.93
C VAL A 10 -6.61 9.63 7.79
N LEU A 11 -5.33 9.66 8.18
CA LEU A 11 -4.50 10.88 8.10
C LEU A 11 -4.24 11.34 6.66
N ILE A 12 -4.19 10.41 5.70
CA ILE A 12 -4.01 10.77 4.29
C ILE A 12 -5.37 11.13 3.69
N PHE A 13 -6.41 10.28 3.79
CA PHE A 13 -7.62 10.37 2.99
C PHE A 13 -8.73 11.28 3.51
N PHE A 14 -8.83 11.57 4.82
CA PHE A 14 -9.85 12.50 5.33
C PHE A 14 -9.70 13.92 4.73
N PHE A 15 -8.54 14.23 4.14
CA PHE A 15 -8.26 15.51 3.49
C PHE A 15 -8.37 15.49 1.96
N CYS A 16 -8.93 14.42 1.36
CA CYS A 16 -9.40 14.41 -0.03
C CYS A 16 -10.83 14.99 -0.12
N ASN A 17 -11.01 16.22 0.31
CA ASN A 17 -12.14 17.04 -0.11
C ASN A 17 -11.60 18.38 -0.55
N LEU A 18 -11.06 18.42 -1.78
CA LEU A 18 -11.12 19.54 -2.69
C LEU A 18 -10.38 19.14 -3.98
N THR A 19 -11.06 19.38 -5.10
CA THR A 19 -10.66 19.17 -6.50
C THR A 19 -10.65 17.72 -7.01
N SER A 20 -11.86 17.18 -7.26
CA SER A 20 -12.09 16.29 -8.39
C SER A 20 -12.98 17.03 -9.39
N GLN A 21 -12.39 17.62 -10.42
CA GLN A 21 -13.13 17.87 -11.66
C GLN A 21 -13.11 16.54 -12.42
N GLY A 22 -14.26 15.87 -12.44
CA GLY A 22 -14.41 14.59 -13.13
C GLY A 22 -14.15 14.76 -14.62
N GLN A 23 -13.06 14.17 -15.11
CA GLN A 23 -12.97 13.84 -16.53
C GLN A 23 -13.69 12.50 -16.75
N LYS A 24 -14.75 12.54 -17.55
CA LYS A 24 -15.35 11.35 -18.16
C LYS A 24 -14.31 10.70 -19.06
N GLN A 25 -14.15 9.39 -18.97
CA GLN A 25 -13.33 8.62 -19.90
C GLN A 25 -14.21 7.56 -20.55
N ASP A 26 -14.42 7.73 -21.85
CA ASP A 26 -15.04 6.73 -22.73
C ASP A 26 -14.01 5.62 -23.00
N SER A 27 -14.37 4.38 -22.67
CA SER A 27 -13.56 3.22 -23.04
C SER A 27 -13.87 2.81 -24.48
N LYS A 28 -12.89 3.01 -25.38
CA LYS A 28 -12.83 2.29 -26.65
C LYS A 28 -11.46 1.63 -26.78
N ASN A 29 -11.48 0.29 -26.86
CA ASN A 29 -10.46 -0.64 -27.36
C ASN A 29 -8.97 -0.29 -27.14
N GLY A 30 -8.34 -0.98 -26.19
CA GLY A 30 -6.91 -1.30 -26.23
C GLY A 30 -5.94 -0.21 -25.78
N SER A 31 -6.39 1.03 -25.56
CA SER A 31 -5.54 2.05 -24.93
C SER A 31 -5.57 1.93 -23.41
N THR A 32 -4.40 1.82 -22.78
CA THR A 32 -4.24 2.01 -21.34
C THR A 32 -4.87 3.34 -20.91
N CYS A 33 -5.54 3.38 -19.75
CA CYS A 33 -6.09 4.63 -19.19
C CYS A 33 -5.03 5.73 -18.99
N LEU A 34 -3.75 5.34 -18.89
CA LEU A 34 -2.58 6.19 -18.83
C LEU A 34 -1.98 6.38 -20.23
N THR A 35 -1.57 7.61 -20.55
CA THR A 35 -0.97 7.98 -21.84
C THR A 35 0.53 8.20 -21.70
N ASP A 36 1.27 8.29 -22.82
CA ASP A 36 2.69 8.68 -22.79
C ASP A 36 2.89 10.04 -22.10
N ALA A 37 1.96 10.98 -22.31
CA ALA A 37 1.97 12.27 -21.65
C ALA A 37 1.84 12.15 -20.11
N SER A 38 1.09 11.17 -19.61
CA SER A 38 0.97 10.87 -18.18
C SER A 38 2.31 10.46 -17.57
N TRP A 39 3.15 9.74 -18.32
CA TRP A 39 4.46 9.27 -17.87
C TRP A 39 5.58 10.31 -18.05
N ASN A 40 5.45 11.23 -19.01
CA ASN A 40 6.47 12.24 -19.29
C ASN A 40 6.58 13.33 -18.21
N LYS A 41 5.63 13.42 -17.28
CA LYS A 41 5.63 14.43 -16.21
C LYS A 41 5.15 13.85 -14.89
N LEU A 42 6.02 13.11 -14.24
CA LEU A 42 5.76 12.60 -12.88
C LEU A 42 5.90 13.73 -11.85
N PRO A 43 5.08 13.75 -10.77
CA PRO A 43 5.26 14.70 -9.67
C PRO A 43 6.58 14.47 -8.91
N ASP A 44 7.10 15.51 -8.25
CA ASP A 44 8.26 15.37 -7.37
C ASP A 44 7.97 14.47 -6.16
N HIS A 45 8.99 13.81 -5.63
CA HIS A 45 8.88 13.09 -4.36
C HIS A 45 8.69 14.04 -3.14
N PRO A 46 7.88 13.64 -2.14
CA PRO A 46 7.00 12.46 -2.15
C PRO A 46 5.82 12.67 -3.11
N ARG A 47 5.49 11.61 -3.86
CA ARG A 47 4.39 11.57 -4.82
C ARG A 47 3.41 10.43 -4.56
N LEU A 48 3.77 9.45 -3.74
CA LEU A 48 2.92 8.30 -3.40
C LEU A 48 2.09 8.65 -2.16
N PHE A 49 0.77 8.73 -2.34
CA PHE A 49 -0.24 9.02 -1.31
C PHE A 49 -0.20 10.44 -0.73
N THR A 50 0.97 11.08 -0.69
CA THR A 50 1.17 12.42 -0.13
C THR A 50 2.01 13.30 -1.04
N SER A 51 2.12 14.57 -0.67
CA SER A 51 2.96 15.58 -1.32
C SER A 51 3.42 16.60 -0.29
N LYS A 52 4.39 17.45 -0.62
CA LYS A 52 4.80 18.56 0.27
C LYS A 52 3.61 19.41 0.70
N LYS A 53 2.67 19.68 -0.21
CA LYS A 53 1.42 20.41 0.07
C LYS A 53 0.51 19.63 1.01
N ARG A 54 0.28 18.33 0.76
CA ARG A 54 -0.59 17.50 1.62
C ARG A 54 -0.01 17.37 3.04
N LEU A 55 1.30 17.18 3.17
CA LEU A 55 1.98 17.14 4.47
C LEU A 55 1.85 18.46 5.24
N ALA A 56 1.96 19.60 4.56
CA ALA A 56 1.74 20.90 5.20
C ALA A 56 0.31 21.05 5.72
N LEU A 57 -0.68 20.66 4.92
CA LEU A 57 -2.09 20.68 5.33
C LEU A 57 -2.38 19.73 6.49
N LEU A 58 -1.76 18.55 6.50
CA LEU A 58 -1.91 17.57 7.56
C LEU A 58 -1.41 18.11 8.90
N LYS A 59 -0.26 18.80 8.92
CA LYS A 59 0.27 19.43 10.16
C LYS A 59 -0.63 20.53 10.74
N MET A 60 -1.52 21.11 9.93
CA MET A 60 -2.39 22.21 10.35
C MET A 60 -3.68 21.73 11.01
N GLN A 61 -3.95 20.42 11.01
CA GLN A 61 -5.18 19.85 11.55
C GLN A 61 -5.22 19.93 13.07
N LYS A 62 -6.39 20.28 13.60
CA LYS A 62 -6.61 20.56 15.03
C LYS A 62 -7.94 20.04 15.57
N ASP A 63 -8.74 19.35 14.75
CA ASP A 63 -9.92 18.65 15.23
C ASP A 63 -9.54 17.50 16.17
N GLU A 64 -10.47 17.07 17.02
CA GLU A 64 -10.19 16.05 18.05
C GLU A 64 -9.73 14.73 17.42
N THR A 65 -10.36 14.29 16.33
CA THR A 65 -9.95 13.07 15.62
C THR A 65 -8.49 13.17 15.16
N SER A 66 -8.09 14.27 14.51
CA SER A 66 -6.70 14.48 14.10
C SER A 66 -5.73 14.49 15.29
N LYS A 67 -6.11 15.07 16.43
CA LYS A 67 -5.27 15.06 17.64
C LYS A 67 -5.05 13.64 18.17
N ASP A 68 -6.12 12.84 18.26
CA ASP A 68 -6.03 11.46 18.73
C ASP A 68 -5.18 10.60 17.80
N LEU A 69 -5.34 10.80 16.49
CA LEU A 69 -4.50 10.17 15.48
C LEU A 69 -3.03 10.57 15.60
N PHE A 70 -2.71 11.82 15.90
CA PHE A 70 -1.32 12.25 16.13
C PHE A 70 -0.74 11.69 17.44
N ILE A 71 -1.53 11.57 18.49
CA ILE A 71 -1.11 10.93 19.74
C ILE A 71 -0.80 9.44 19.48
N LEU A 72 -1.67 8.75 18.75
CA LEU A 72 -1.46 7.36 18.37
C LEU A 72 -0.22 7.21 17.48
N LEU A 73 -0.06 8.06 16.47
CA LEU A 73 1.11 8.06 15.57
C LEU A 73 2.40 8.18 16.37
N LYS A 74 2.46 9.16 17.27
CA LYS A 74 3.64 9.40 18.11
C LYS A 74 3.92 8.23 19.04
N SER A 75 2.89 7.65 19.66
CA SER A 75 3.02 6.48 20.54
C SER A 75 3.61 5.28 19.78
N GLU A 76 3.10 4.98 18.59
CA GLU A 76 3.63 3.88 17.76
C GLU A 76 5.06 4.16 17.27
N ALA A 77 5.37 5.41 16.90
CA ALA A 77 6.72 5.82 16.51
C ALA A 77 7.73 5.62 17.65
N GLU A 78 7.39 6.00 18.87
CA GLU A 78 8.24 5.80 20.06
C GLU A 78 8.44 4.31 20.39
N LYS A 79 7.44 3.45 20.13
CA LYS A 79 7.60 1.99 20.23
C LYS A 79 8.59 1.48 19.17
N HIS A 80 8.45 1.90 17.92
CA HIS A 80 9.33 1.49 16.83
C HIS A 80 10.77 1.99 16.98
N LEU A 81 10.98 3.17 17.58
CA LEU A 81 12.32 3.64 17.93
C LEU A 81 13.08 2.68 18.84
N LYS A 82 12.36 2.11 19.84
CA LYS A 82 12.92 1.24 20.88
C LYS A 82 12.93 -0.24 20.49
N ALA A 83 12.24 -0.59 19.41
CA ALA A 83 12.15 -1.98 18.98
C ALA A 83 13.53 -2.53 18.60
N GLU A 84 13.77 -3.80 18.92
CA GLU A 84 14.97 -4.49 18.49
C GLU A 84 15.06 -4.57 16.96
N ARG A 85 16.27 -4.77 16.45
CA ARG A 85 16.51 -4.95 15.01
C ARG A 85 15.68 -6.12 14.50
N LEU A 86 15.06 -5.97 13.33
CA LEU A 86 14.31 -7.08 12.73
C LEU A 86 15.24 -8.25 12.38
N VAL A 87 14.77 -9.45 12.70
CA VAL A 87 15.40 -10.71 12.30
C VAL A 87 14.57 -11.29 11.17
N TYR A 88 15.20 -11.45 10.01
CA TYR A 88 14.55 -12.03 8.83
C TYR A 88 14.87 -13.52 8.75
N PRO A 89 13.86 -14.38 8.51
CA PRO A 89 14.08 -15.81 8.28
C PRO A 89 15.04 -16.04 7.12
N THR A 90 16.03 -16.92 7.32
CA THR A 90 17.00 -17.30 6.29
C THR A 90 16.45 -18.40 5.37
N GLY A 91 17.03 -18.51 4.17
CA GLY A 91 16.61 -19.48 3.15
C GLY A 91 15.23 -19.21 2.56
N LYS A 92 14.60 -20.26 2.03
CA LYS A 92 13.28 -20.22 1.35
C LYS A 92 12.08 -20.21 2.31
N THR A 93 12.29 -19.80 3.56
CA THR A 93 11.22 -19.69 4.57
C THR A 93 10.44 -18.39 4.36
N PHE A 94 9.12 -18.42 4.62
CA PHE A 94 8.24 -17.25 4.59
C PHE A 94 8.82 -16.12 5.43
N LYS A 95 8.91 -14.92 4.85
CA LYS A 95 9.41 -13.72 5.53
C LYS A 95 8.26 -12.84 6.03
N PHE A 96 7.04 -13.36 5.99
CA PHE A 96 5.81 -12.56 5.96
C PHE A 96 5.69 -11.67 7.19
N THR A 97 5.82 -12.25 8.38
CA THR A 97 5.78 -11.54 9.66
C THR A 97 6.87 -10.47 9.76
N ALA A 98 8.07 -10.75 9.25
CA ALA A 98 9.20 -9.80 9.28
C ALA A 98 8.98 -8.65 8.29
N ASN A 99 8.55 -8.93 7.06
CA ASN A 99 8.24 -7.94 6.03
C ASN A 99 7.11 -7.01 6.47
N ARG A 100 6.05 -7.58 7.04
CA ARG A 100 4.94 -6.85 7.65
C ARG A 100 5.41 -5.94 8.80
N SER A 101 6.31 -6.44 9.64
CA SER A 101 6.91 -5.62 10.71
C SER A 101 7.78 -4.48 10.15
N ALA A 102 8.54 -4.73 9.09
CA ALA A 102 9.34 -3.72 8.40
C ALA A 102 8.44 -2.63 7.81
N GLN A 103 7.37 -3.02 7.12
CA GLN A 103 6.37 -2.09 6.58
C GLN A 103 5.80 -1.18 7.66
N GLY A 104 5.31 -1.76 8.77
CA GLY A 104 4.76 -0.99 9.89
C GLY A 104 5.77 0.02 10.46
N ARG A 105 7.04 -0.39 10.63
CA ARG A 105 8.11 0.48 11.14
C ARG A 105 8.47 1.59 10.17
N ILE A 106 8.76 1.26 8.92
CA ILE A 106 9.20 2.21 7.88
C ILE A 106 8.14 3.30 7.70
N LEU A 107 6.89 2.92 7.46
CA LEU A 107 5.82 3.87 7.22
C LEU A 107 5.61 4.78 8.44
N THR A 108 5.43 4.19 9.63
CA THR A 108 5.16 4.95 10.87
C THR A 108 6.26 5.98 11.15
N LEU A 109 7.52 5.54 11.09
CA LEU A 109 8.65 6.40 11.39
C LEU A 109 8.84 7.48 10.31
N ALA A 110 8.68 7.14 9.03
CA ALA A 110 8.80 8.11 7.94
C ALA A 110 7.74 9.21 8.03
N LEU A 111 6.47 8.85 8.28
CA LEU A 111 5.43 9.87 8.49
C LEU A 111 5.64 10.65 9.78
N SER A 112 6.03 10.00 10.87
CA SER A 112 6.30 10.68 12.14
C SER A 112 7.42 11.71 12.01
N TYR A 113 8.47 11.40 11.24
CA TYR A 113 9.48 12.37 10.88
C TYR A 113 8.86 13.56 10.14
N HIS A 114 8.06 13.30 9.11
CA HIS A 114 7.42 14.38 8.36
C HIS A 114 6.52 15.24 9.23
N ILE A 115 5.69 14.65 10.10
CA ILE A 115 4.73 15.38 10.94
C ILE A 115 5.43 16.14 12.08
N PHE A 116 6.29 15.47 12.84
CA PHE A 116 6.86 16.01 14.08
C PHE A 116 8.24 16.64 13.92
N GLY A 117 8.94 16.38 12.82
CA GLY A 117 10.29 16.92 12.55
C GLY A 117 11.41 16.31 13.39
N ASP A 118 11.14 15.25 14.17
CA ASP A 118 12.15 14.59 15.01
C ASP A 118 13.06 13.69 14.15
N LYS A 119 14.34 14.06 14.06
CA LYS A 119 15.36 13.34 13.28
C LYS A 119 15.62 11.92 13.77
N ARG A 120 15.27 11.57 15.03
CA ARG A 120 15.39 10.18 15.51
C ARG A 120 14.51 9.25 14.70
N TYR A 121 13.30 9.68 14.33
CA TYR A 121 12.40 8.90 13.47
C TYR A 121 12.99 8.72 12.07
N LEU A 122 13.57 9.77 11.48
CA LEU A 122 14.26 9.69 10.19
C LEU A 122 15.40 8.67 10.22
N THR A 123 16.31 8.79 11.18
CA THR A 123 17.47 7.89 11.31
C THR A 123 17.02 6.44 11.42
N ARG A 124 15.99 6.16 12.24
CA ARG A 124 15.47 4.80 12.38
C ARG A 124 14.75 4.32 11.14
N ALA A 125 13.93 5.16 10.48
CA ALA A 125 13.24 4.79 9.24
C ALA A 125 14.23 4.42 8.13
N LYS A 126 15.31 5.20 7.97
CA LYS A 126 16.41 4.90 7.04
C LYS A 126 17.05 3.55 7.35
N ALA A 127 17.37 3.28 8.62
CA ALA A 127 17.97 2.01 9.01
C ALA A 127 17.08 0.79 8.68
N GLU A 128 15.77 0.88 8.95
CA GLU A 128 14.81 -0.19 8.63
C GLU A 128 14.68 -0.39 7.10
N LEU A 129 14.62 0.71 6.34
CA LEU A 129 14.53 0.68 4.88
C LEU A 129 15.78 0.07 4.23
N ILE A 130 16.97 0.47 4.68
CA ILE A 130 18.23 -0.07 4.18
C ILE A 130 18.38 -1.54 4.57
N GLN A 131 18.00 -1.94 5.80
CA GLN A 131 18.02 -3.33 6.19
C GLN A 131 17.14 -4.20 5.28
N LEU A 132 15.93 -3.74 4.93
CA LEU A 132 15.04 -4.44 4.01
C LEU A 132 15.64 -4.55 2.59
N ALA A 133 16.29 -3.49 2.11
CA ALA A 133 16.94 -3.45 0.80
C ALA A 133 18.20 -4.34 0.72
N GLU A 134 18.86 -4.63 1.85
CA GLU A 134 20.05 -5.48 1.94
C GLU A 134 19.74 -6.98 2.05
N LEU A 135 18.46 -7.36 2.09
CA LEU A 135 18.08 -8.77 2.03
C LEU A 135 18.50 -9.38 0.69
N PRO A 136 18.98 -10.63 0.68
CA PRO A 136 19.37 -11.31 -0.55
C PRO A 136 18.19 -11.54 -1.51
N ASP A 137 16.99 -11.69 -0.96
CA ASP A 137 15.72 -11.79 -1.67
C ASP A 137 14.56 -11.43 -0.74
N TRP A 138 13.39 -11.14 -1.32
CA TRP A 138 12.12 -10.91 -0.61
C TRP A 138 11.19 -12.13 -0.63
N CYS A 139 11.76 -13.34 -0.69
CA CYS A 139 11.06 -14.62 -0.78
C CYS A 139 10.16 -14.78 -2.03
N PRO A 140 10.73 -14.80 -3.26
CA PRO A 140 9.95 -14.96 -4.49
C PRO A 140 9.20 -16.30 -4.60
N SER A 141 9.50 -17.28 -3.75
CA SER A 141 8.73 -18.53 -3.63
C SER A 141 7.38 -18.37 -2.91
N HIS A 142 7.13 -17.24 -2.24
CA HIS A 142 5.85 -16.90 -1.63
C HIS A 142 5.55 -15.44 -1.94
N PHE A 143 4.83 -15.18 -3.04
CA PHE A 143 4.88 -13.88 -3.68
C PHE A 143 4.21 -12.74 -2.88
N LEU A 144 3.32 -13.07 -1.94
CA LEU A 144 2.79 -12.12 -0.96
C LEU A 144 3.91 -11.44 -0.14
N ASP A 145 4.99 -12.15 0.18
CA ASP A 145 6.17 -11.56 0.84
C ASP A 145 6.77 -10.44 -0.01
N VAL A 146 6.85 -10.66 -1.32
CA VAL A 146 7.39 -9.71 -2.29
C VAL A 146 6.47 -8.50 -2.39
N GLY A 147 5.15 -8.69 -2.47
CA GLY A 147 4.16 -7.60 -2.49
C GLY A 147 4.26 -6.68 -1.27
N GLU A 148 4.31 -7.27 -0.06
CA GLU A 148 4.44 -6.55 1.22
C GLU A 148 5.76 -5.76 1.31
N ALA A 149 6.88 -6.39 0.96
CA ALA A 149 8.20 -5.75 0.99
C ALA A 149 8.33 -4.64 -0.07
N CYS A 150 7.81 -4.86 -1.28
CA CYS A 150 7.82 -3.88 -2.36
C CYS A 150 7.01 -2.64 -2.01
N LEU A 151 5.83 -2.81 -1.39
CA LEU A 151 5.03 -1.70 -0.87
C LEU A 151 5.81 -0.88 0.17
N ALA A 152 6.43 -1.56 1.14
CA ALA A 152 7.20 -0.92 2.20
C ALA A 152 8.40 -0.12 1.64
N ALA A 153 9.17 -0.74 0.75
CA ALA A 153 10.33 -0.13 0.12
C ALA A 153 9.94 1.05 -0.79
N GLY A 154 8.88 0.90 -1.58
CA GLY A 154 8.38 1.95 -2.47
C GLY A 154 7.93 3.20 -1.72
N ILE A 155 7.12 3.04 -0.67
CA ILE A 155 6.70 4.16 0.18
C ILE A 155 7.89 4.77 0.92
N GLY A 156 8.76 3.94 1.49
CA GLY A 156 9.95 4.40 2.20
C GLY A 156 10.89 5.23 1.32
N LEU A 157 11.16 4.75 0.09
CA LEU A 157 11.96 5.47 -0.90
C LEU A 157 11.32 6.81 -1.27
N ASP A 158 10.02 6.82 -1.59
CA ASP A 158 9.31 8.02 -2.01
C ASP A 158 9.24 9.07 -0.89
N TRP A 159 8.88 8.66 0.32
CA TRP A 159 8.71 9.58 1.43
C TRP A 159 10.02 10.13 1.98
N LEU A 160 11.08 9.34 1.95
CA LEU A 160 12.39 9.77 2.45
C LEU A 160 13.32 10.25 1.35
N TYR A 161 12.87 10.33 0.09
CA TYR A 161 13.71 10.55 -1.09
C TYR A 161 14.73 11.69 -0.94
N ASN A 162 14.27 12.83 -0.42
CA ASN A 162 15.09 14.04 -0.25
C ASN A 162 16.07 13.96 0.94
N GLU A 163 15.85 13.03 1.86
CA GLU A 163 16.67 12.78 3.06
C GLU A 163 17.64 11.58 2.89
N LEU A 164 17.45 10.79 1.82
CA LEU A 164 18.35 9.73 1.42
C LEU A 164 19.51 10.32 0.63
N THR A 165 20.70 9.74 0.79
CA THR A 165 21.82 9.99 -0.12
C THR A 165 21.54 9.34 -1.48
N GLU A 166 22.30 9.71 -2.51
CA GLU A 166 22.16 9.07 -3.82
C GLU A 166 22.48 7.57 -3.76
N GLU A 167 23.46 7.18 -2.95
CA GLU A 167 23.80 5.77 -2.72
C GLU A 167 22.64 5.01 -2.05
N GLU A 168 22.02 5.59 -1.02
CA GLU A 168 20.87 4.99 -0.35
C GLU A 168 19.66 4.87 -1.30
N ARG A 169 19.38 5.91 -2.11
CA ARG A 169 18.33 5.85 -3.14
C ARG A 169 18.60 4.76 -4.16
N ALA A 170 19.82 4.68 -4.68
CA ALA A 170 20.21 3.68 -5.66
C ALA A 170 20.10 2.26 -5.08
N LYS A 171 20.52 2.04 -3.83
CA LYS A 171 20.41 0.75 -3.14
C LYS A 171 18.94 0.31 -3.00
N VAL A 172 18.06 1.18 -2.52
CA VAL A 172 16.64 0.84 -2.34
C VAL A 172 15.93 0.65 -3.69
N ALA A 173 16.22 1.49 -4.68
CA ALA A 173 15.67 1.35 -6.03
C ALA A 173 16.12 0.02 -6.67
N HIS A 174 17.39 -0.33 -6.56
CA HIS A 174 17.91 -1.61 -7.03
C HIS A 174 17.21 -2.79 -6.35
N ALA A 175 17.03 -2.75 -5.03
CA ALA A 175 16.30 -3.80 -4.31
C ALA A 175 14.84 -3.94 -4.78
N ILE A 176 14.13 -2.84 -5.01
CA ILE A 176 12.76 -2.87 -5.58
C ILE A 176 12.75 -3.59 -6.93
N VAL A 177 13.72 -3.26 -7.80
CA VAL A 177 13.79 -3.81 -9.15
C VAL A 177 14.14 -5.30 -9.14
N GLU A 178 15.21 -5.69 -8.45
CA GLU A 178 15.72 -7.06 -8.47
C GLU A 178 14.93 -8.02 -7.59
N ASN A 179 14.42 -7.58 -6.44
CA ASN A 179 13.72 -8.47 -5.51
C ASN A 179 12.20 -8.52 -5.72
N ALA A 180 11.64 -7.60 -6.51
CA ALA A 180 10.20 -7.58 -6.77
C ALA A 180 9.80 -7.44 -8.23
N LEU A 181 10.19 -6.35 -8.90
CA LEU A 181 9.66 -6.06 -10.24
C LEU A 181 10.11 -7.10 -11.26
N LYS A 182 11.41 -7.42 -11.34
CA LYS A 182 11.94 -8.43 -12.25
C LYS A 182 11.43 -9.84 -11.94
N PRO A 183 11.44 -10.34 -10.68
CA PRO A 183 10.86 -11.63 -10.33
C PRO A 183 9.39 -11.75 -10.75
N SER A 184 8.61 -10.66 -10.65
CA SER A 184 7.21 -10.67 -11.07
C SER A 184 7.00 -10.92 -12.57
N LEU A 185 8.03 -10.72 -13.39
CA LEU A 185 7.96 -10.96 -14.84
C LEU A 185 8.26 -12.41 -15.24
N LEU A 186 8.66 -13.24 -14.27
CA LEU A 186 8.91 -14.67 -14.50
C LEU A 186 7.63 -15.51 -14.46
N PHE A 187 6.52 -14.93 -13.99
CA PHE A 187 5.23 -15.59 -13.99
C PHE A 187 4.57 -15.51 -15.36
N ASP A 188 4.05 -16.65 -15.84
CA ASP A 188 3.16 -16.67 -17.00
C ASP A 188 1.78 -16.11 -16.59
N GLU A 189 1.34 -15.05 -17.29
CA GLU A 189 0.03 -14.42 -17.06
C GLU A 189 -1.14 -15.41 -17.27
N ASN A 190 -0.92 -16.53 -17.97
CA ASN A 190 -1.94 -17.54 -18.24
C ASN A 190 -1.99 -18.66 -17.19
N GLU A 191 -0.99 -18.78 -16.32
CA GLU A 191 -0.86 -19.96 -15.42
C GLU A 191 -0.85 -19.60 -13.92
N VAL A 192 -0.72 -18.31 -13.57
CA VAL A 192 -0.39 -17.92 -12.19
C VAL A 192 -1.47 -17.04 -11.56
N GLY A 193 -2.28 -17.65 -10.69
CA GLY A 193 -3.32 -16.96 -9.92
C GLY A 193 -2.81 -15.87 -8.96
N GLU A 194 -1.53 -15.89 -8.57
CA GLU A 194 -0.91 -14.86 -7.70
C GLU A 194 -1.02 -13.44 -8.25
N LEU A 195 -1.07 -13.28 -9.57
CA LEU A 195 -1.13 -11.97 -10.25
C LEU A 195 -2.40 -11.77 -11.08
N THR A 196 -3.13 -12.85 -11.41
CA THR A 196 -4.27 -12.79 -12.33
C THR A 196 -5.55 -13.37 -11.75
N GLY A 197 -5.49 -13.95 -10.54
CA GLY A 197 -6.61 -14.57 -9.86
C GLY A 197 -7.67 -13.56 -9.38
N ASN A 198 -8.86 -14.07 -9.07
CA ASN A 198 -9.97 -13.32 -8.51
C ASN A 198 -10.00 -13.38 -6.97
N PHE A 199 -8.84 -13.40 -6.33
CA PHE A 199 -8.69 -13.57 -4.88
C PHE A 199 -7.57 -12.67 -4.35
N ASN A 200 -7.42 -12.57 -3.03
CA ASN A 200 -6.62 -11.54 -2.35
C ASN A 200 -5.13 -11.46 -2.76
N HIS A 201 -4.55 -12.53 -3.31
CA HIS A 201 -3.14 -12.50 -3.72
C HIS A 201 -2.89 -11.52 -4.87
N ASN A 202 -3.81 -11.46 -5.84
CA ASN A 202 -3.70 -10.53 -6.96
C ASN A 202 -3.58 -9.07 -6.49
N PRO A 203 -4.51 -8.49 -5.70
CA PRO A 203 -4.40 -7.12 -5.28
C PRO A 203 -3.22 -6.88 -4.35
N VAL A 204 -2.85 -7.83 -3.49
CA VAL A 204 -1.65 -7.69 -2.66
C VAL A 204 -0.40 -7.57 -3.52
N ASN A 205 -0.21 -8.50 -4.44
CA ASN A 205 0.97 -8.54 -5.29
C ASN A 205 0.99 -7.36 -6.27
N ASN A 206 -0.05 -7.18 -7.09
CA ASN A 206 -0.11 -6.09 -8.06
C ASN A 206 -0.13 -4.71 -7.41
N GLY A 207 -0.82 -4.55 -6.28
CA GLY A 207 -0.86 -3.29 -5.54
C GLY A 207 0.52 -2.93 -4.99
N GLY A 208 1.20 -3.87 -4.31
CA GLY A 208 2.54 -3.63 -3.77
C GLY A 208 3.58 -3.37 -4.87
N LEU A 209 3.56 -4.17 -5.93
CA LEU A 209 4.44 -4.02 -7.09
C LEU A 209 4.22 -2.69 -7.80
N MET A 210 2.98 -2.25 -7.98
CA MET A 210 2.68 -0.97 -8.63
C MET A 210 3.21 0.21 -7.80
N VAL A 211 3.10 0.16 -6.48
CA VAL A 211 3.66 1.20 -5.61
C VAL A 211 5.18 1.26 -5.73
N GLY A 212 5.87 0.12 -5.69
CA GLY A 212 7.31 0.05 -5.92
C GLY A 212 7.73 0.54 -7.31
N ALA A 213 7.00 0.12 -8.35
CA ALA A 213 7.22 0.58 -9.73
C ALA A 213 7.11 2.10 -9.86
N LEU A 214 6.09 2.71 -9.28
CA LEU A 214 5.91 4.17 -9.33
C LEU A 214 6.96 4.92 -8.52
N ALA A 215 7.51 4.32 -7.46
CA ALA A 215 8.60 4.89 -6.67
C ALA A 215 9.93 4.96 -7.42
N VAL A 216 10.16 4.08 -8.41
CA VAL A 216 11.40 4.02 -9.20
C VAL A 216 11.21 4.48 -10.65
N ALA A 217 10.07 5.07 -10.99
CA ALA A 217 9.67 5.34 -12.36
C ALA A 217 10.61 6.29 -13.13
N GLU A 218 11.32 7.21 -12.45
CA GLU A 218 12.34 8.02 -13.12
C GLU A 218 13.63 7.24 -13.46
N ARG A 219 13.90 6.13 -12.76
CA ARG A 219 15.08 5.28 -13.00
C ARG A 219 14.77 4.15 -13.98
N GLU A 220 13.58 3.57 -13.87
CA GLU A 220 13.17 2.38 -14.63
C GLU A 220 11.84 2.59 -15.38
N PRO A 221 11.72 3.61 -16.25
CA PRO A 221 10.43 4.07 -16.79
C PRO A 221 9.66 2.98 -17.56
N LEU A 222 10.36 2.19 -18.38
CA LEU A 222 9.73 1.13 -19.17
C LEU A 222 9.22 -0.02 -18.30
N LEU A 223 10.02 -0.44 -17.31
CA LEU A 223 9.64 -1.48 -16.38
C LEU A 223 8.48 -1.01 -15.49
N SER A 224 8.57 0.19 -14.94
CA SER A 224 7.53 0.77 -14.10
C SER A 224 6.20 0.85 -14.84
N ARG A 225 6.21 1.33 -16.10
CA ARG A 225 5.01 1.34 -16.95
C ARG A 225 4.43 -0.05 -17.17
N LYS A 226 5.27 -1.03 -17.52
CA LYS A 226 4.82 -2.41 -17.73
C LYS A 226 4.14 -3.00 -16.49
N ILE A 227 4.69 -2.76 -15.30
CA ILE A 227 4.13 -3.26 -14.03
C ILE A 227 2.82 -2.54 -13.69
N THR A 228 2.77 -1.21 -13.87
CA THR A 228 1.55 -0.42 -13.65
C THR A 228 0.43 -0.83 -14.60
N ASP A 229 0.71 -1.00 -15.90
CA ASP A 229 -0.27 -1.44 -16.89
C ASP A 229 -0.80 -2.86 -16.58
N ARG A 230 0.07 -3.76 -16.10
CA ARG A 230 -0.33 -5.09 -15.63
C ARG A 230 -1.29 -5.01 -14.44
N ALA A 231 -0.99 -4.18 -13.44
CA ALA A 231 -1.86 -4.00 -12.29
C ALA A 231 -3.25 -3.46 -12.72
N ILE A 232 -3.28 -2.45 -13.60
CA ILE A 232 -4.54 -1.90 -14.15
C ILE A 232 -5.34 -2.96 -14.90
N LYS A 233 -4.68 -3.86 -15.62
CA LYS A 233 -5.31 -4.96 -16.36
C LYS A 233 -5.94 -6.01 -15.44
N PHE A 234 -5.25 -6.41 -14.35
CA PHE A 234 -5.63 -7.58 -13.56
C PHE A 234 -6.35 -7.30 -12.23
N LEU A 235 -6.20 -6.11 -11.64
CA LEU A 235 -6.99 -5.72 -10.47
C LEU A 235 -8.52 -5.79 -10.69
N PRO A 236 -9.07 -5.49 -11.90
CA PRO A 236 -10.48 -5.75 -12.19
C PRO A 236 -10.94 -7.20 -11.94
N ILE A 237 -10.07 -8.19 -12.17
CA ILE A 237 -10.39 -9.61 -11.96
C ILE A 237 -10.53 -9.90 -10.46
N ALA A 238 -9.60 -9.36 -9.65
CA ALA A 238 -9.66 -9.43 -8.20
C ALA A 238 -10.83 -8.66 -7.58
N ALA A 239 -11.38 -7.68 -8.29
CA ALA A 239 -12.55 -6.93 -7.85
C ALA A 239 -13.88 -7.59 -8.21
N ALA A 240 -13.90 -8.56 -9.13
CA ALA A 240 -15.12 -9.29 -9.49
C ALA A 240 -15.87 -9.92 -8.30
N PRO A 241 -15.20 -10.50 -7.26
CA PRO A 241 -15.87 -11.09 -6.11
C PRO A 241 -16.65 -10.10 -5.25
N TYR A 242 -16.35 -8.80 -5.28
CA TYR A 242 -17.16 -7.83 -4.51
C TYR A 242 -18.59 -7.74 -5.06
N ALA A 243 -18.81 -8.07 -6.33
CA ALA A 243 -20.10 -7.88 -6.97
C ALA A 243 -21.14 -8.92 -6.51
N PRO A 244 -22.44 -8.56 -6.50
CA PRO A 244 -22.97 -7.21 -6.73
C PRO A 244 -23.07 -6.34 -5.47
N HIS A 245 -23.09 -6.94 -4.28
CA HIS A 245 -23.47 -6.25 -3.02
C HIS A 245 -22.36 -6.19 -1.96
N GLY A 246 -21.11 -6.47 -2.34
CA GLY A 246 -19.95 -6.31 -1.48
C GLY A 246 -19.52 -7.52 -0.66
N ALA A 247 -20.28 -8.62 -0.68
CA ALA A 247 -19.89 -9.85 0.00
C ALA A 247 -18.59 -10.40 -0.57
N TYR A 248 -17.62 -10.73 0.29
CA TYR A 248 -16.31 -11.20 -0.14
C TYR A 248 -16.12 -12.68 0.19
N PRO A 249 -15.99 -13.57 -0.81
CA PRO A 249 -16.02 -15.03 -0.60
C PRO A 249 -14.93 -15.59 0.31
N GLU A 250 -13.77 -14.94 0.42
CA GLU A 250 -12.66 -15.40 1.26
C GLU A 250 -12.80 -15.01 2.74
N GLY A 251 -13.84 -14.25 3.10
CA GLY A 251 -14.07 -13.82 4.47
C GLY A 251 -13.42 -12.48 4.86
N ALA A 252 -13.70 -12.05 6.09
CA ALA A 252 -13.34 -10.74 6.64
C ALA A 252 -11.82 -10.45 6.61
N THR A 253 -11.02 -11.45 6.94
CA THR A 253 -9.55 -11.34 7.00
C THR A 253 -8.96 -11.05 5.62
N TYR A 254 -9.36 -11.82 4.62
CA TYR A 254 -8.84 -11.67 3.26
C TYR A 254 -9.47 -10.49 2.50
N TRP A 255 -10.71 -10.12 2.83
CA TRP A 255 -11.26 -8.82 2.41
C TRP A 255 -10.35 -7.70 2.93
N SER A 256 -10.06 -7.66 4.23
CA SER A 256 -9.23 -6.60 4.81
C SER A 256 -7.85 -6.55 4.17
N TYR A 257 -7.26 -7.71 3.89
CA TYR A 257 -5.93 -7.79 3.31
C TYR A 257 -5.89 -7.37 1.83
N GLY A 258 -6.68 -8.03 0.97
CA GLY A 258 -6.72 -7.75 -0.46
C GLY A 258 -7.25 -6.35 -0.77
N THR A 259 -8.36 -5.95 -0.14
CA THR A 259 -8.97 -4.63 -0.35
C THR A 259 -8.01 -3.49 0.04
N THR A 260 -7.21 -3.65 1.11
CA THR A 260 -6.23 -2.62 1.49
C THR A 260 -5.23 -2.35 0.37
N PHE A 261 -4.67 -3.40 -0.24
CA PHE A 261 -3.72 -3.24 -1.35
C PHE A 261 -4.37 -2.74 -2.64
N HIS A 262 -5.64 -3.12 -2.88
CA HIS A 262 -6.43 -2.53 -3.96
C HIS A 262 -6.60 -1.02 -3.78
N VAL A 263 -6.90 -0.54 -2.57
CA VAL A 263 -6.99 0.89 -2.29
C VAL A 263 -5.62 1.57 -2.44
N PHE A 264 -4.52 0.94 -2.03
CA PHE A 264 -3.18 1.48 -2.31
C PHE A 264 -2.92 1.64 -3.80
N ALA A 265 -3.36 0.68 -4.61
CA ALA A 265 -3.24 0.76 -6.05
C ALA A 265 -4.01 1.97 -6.62
N VAL A 266 -5.29 2.09 -6.28
CA VAL A 266 -6.15 3.22 -6.67
C VAL A 266 -5.49 4.56 -6.34
N GLU A 267 -4.86 4.66 -5.17
CA GLU A 267 -4.43 5.94 -4.62
C GLU A 267 -3.02 6.32 -5.02
N ALA A 268 -2.16 5.35 -5.31
CA ALA A 268 -0.92 5.59 -6.00
C ALA A 268 -1.18 6.16 -7.41
N LEU A 269 -2.16 5.61 -8.13
CA LEU A 269 -2.56 6.16 -9.44
C LEU A 269 -3.11 7.59 -9.31
N ARG A 270 -4.01 7.83 -8.34
CA ARG A 270 -4.58 9.18 -8.11
C ARG A 270 -3.50 10.18 -7.76
N SER A 271 -2.55 9.83 -6.89
CA SER A 271 -1.52 10.77 -6.43
C SER A 271 -0.48 11.07 -7.52
N VAL A 272 -0.15 10.07 -8.36
CA VAL A 272 0.87 10.24 -9.43
C VAL A 272 0.28 10.82 -10.70
N PHE A 273 -0.91 10.38 -11.12
CA PHE A 273 -1.49 10.71 -12.43
C PHE A 273 -2.77 11.55 -12.37
N GLY A 274 -3.31 11.81 -11.17
CA GLY A 274 -4.56 12.58 -10.99
C GLY A 274 -5.85 11.79 -11.26
N GLY A 275 -5.76 10.48 -11.53
CA GLY A 275 -6.89 9.60 -11.76
C GLY A 275 -6.58 8.16 -11.34
N SER A 276 -7.61 7.34 -11.19
CA SER A 276 -7.52 5.96 -10.66
C SER A 276 -7.74 4.87 -11.71
N CYS A 277 -7.90 5.24 -12.98
CA CYS A 277 -8.32 4.33 -14.04
C CYS A 277 -9.66 3.62 -13.78
N GLY A 278 -10.49 4.16 -12.89
CA GLY A 278 -11.77 3.57 -12.52
C GLY A 278 -11.65 2.32 -11.65
N LEU A 279 -10.48 2.03 -11.08
CA LEU A 279 -10.26 0.84 -10.26
C LEU A 279 -11.09 0.81 -8.96
N GLU A 280 -11.69 1.91 -8.54
CA GLU A 280 -12.62 1.99 -7.41
C GLU A 280 -14.09 1.82 -7.80
N LYS A 281 -14.40 1.81 -9.10
CA LYS A 281 -15.78 1.88 -9.63
C LYS A 281 -16.40 0.51 -9.88
N PHE A 282 -15.76 -0.56 -9.42
CA PHE A 282 -16.29 -1.91 -9.61
C PHE A 282 -17.58 -2.09 -8.80
N PRO A 283 -18.61 -2.75 -9.37
CA PRO A 283 -19.83 -3.06 -8.64
C PRO A 283 -19.52 -3.82 -7.34
N GLY A 284 -20.12 -3.39 -6.24
CA GLY A 284 -19.94 -4.00 -4.93
C GLY A 284 -18.69 -3.54 -4.18
N PHE A 285 -17.74 -2.82 -4.81
CA PHE A 285 -16.49 -2.43 -4.15
C PHE A 285 -16.74 -1.49 -2.96
N LEU A 286 -17.57 -0.45 -3.15
CA LEU A 286 -17.93 0.45 -2.05
C LEU A 286 -18.91 -0.21 -1.10
N GLU A 287 -19.88 -0.96 -1.62
CA GLU A 287 -20.84 -1.73 -0.82
C GLU A 287 -20.16 -2.79 0.06
N SER A 288 -18.94 -3.21 -0.29
CA SER A 288 -18.17 -4.16 0.52
C SER A 288 -17.77 -3.61 1.88
N THR A 289 -17.77 -2.29 2.08
CA THR A 289 -17.61 -1.71 3.42
C THR A 289 -18.83 -1.97 4.28
N ASP A 290 -20.02 -1.97 3.70
CA ASP A 290 -21.27 -2.29 4.40
C ASP A 290 -21.35 -3.79 4.69
N PHE A 291 -20.87 -4.64 3.79
CA PHE A 291 -20.71 -6.07 4.07
C PHE A 291 -19.88 -6.29 5.35
N MET A 292 -18.77 -5.58 5.51
CA MET A 292 -17.92 -5.71 6.70
C MET A 292 -18.62 -5.27 7.98
N THR A 293 -19.51 -4.27 7.94
CA THR A 293 -20.31 -3.90 9.12
C THR A 293 -21.39 -4.93 9.45
N GLN A 294 -21.97 -5.56 8.43
CA GLN A 294 -23.06 -6.54 8.58
C GLN A 294 -22.58 -7.90 9.09
N ILE A 295 -21.35 -8.29 8.79
CA ILE A 295 -20.78 -9.53 9.32
C ILE A 295 -20.33 -9.40 10.77
N ASN A 296 -20.57 -8.27 11.43
CA ASN A 296 -20.33 -8.15 12.86
C ASN A 296 -21.43 -8.84 13.69
N GLY A 297 -21.04 -9.82 14.50
CA GLY A 297 -21.90 -10.42 15.50
C GLY A 297 -22.09 -9.52 16.74
N PRO A 298 -23.13 -9.76 17.56
CA PRO A 298 -23.44 -8.97 18.77
C PRO A 298 -22.36 -9.04 19.86
N THR A 299 -21.39 -9.96 19.73
CA THR A 299 -20.20 -10.05 20.58
C THR A 299 -19.11 -9.04 20.20
N GLY A 300 -19.29 -8.29 19.10
CA GLY A 300 -18.22 -7.46 18.56
C GLY A 300 -17.16 -8.28 17.83
N LEU A 301 -17.42 -9.54 17.47
CA LEU A 301 -16.54 -10.39 16.64
C LEU A 301 -17.11 -10.50 15.21
N ASP A 302 -16.26 -10.69 14.22
CA ASP A 302 -16.71 -10.96 12.85
C ASP A 302 -17.30 -12.38 12.73
N TYR A 303 -18.35 -12.55 11.93
CA TYR A 303 -18.91 -13.83 11.54
C TYR A 303 -17.88 -14.55 10.67
N ASN A 304 -17.24 -15.55 11.25
CA ASN A 304 -16.09 -16.19 10.66
C ASN A 304 -16.51 -17.26 9.62
N PHE A 305 -16.16 -17.02 8.35
CA PHE A 305 -16.30 -17.98 7.26
C PHE A 305 -15.08 -17.88 6.33
N GLY A 306 -14.79 -18.95 5.60
CA GLY A 306 -13.53 -19.08 4.86
C GLY A 306 -12.34 -19.29 5.81
N ASP A 307 -11.14 -19.01 5.31
CA ASP A 307 -9.90 -19.10 6.08
C ASP A 307 -9.66 -17.78 6.84
N ALA A 308 -10.58 -17.43 7.73
CA ALA A 308 -10.52 -16.20 8.52
C ALA A 308 -10.21 -16.45 10.00
N SER A 309 -9.48 -15.50 10.59
CA SER A 309 -9.17 -15.52 12.02
C SER A 309 -10.36 -15.01 12.81
N GLU A 310 -10.66 -15.63 13.95
CA GLU A 310 -11.57 -15.04 14.94
C GLU A 310 -10.90 -13.78 15.52
N ALA A 311 -11.36 -12.62 15.07
CA ALA A 311 -10.85 -11.32 15.51
C ALA A 311 -12.02 -10.45 15.97
N PRO A 312 -11.79 -9.56 16.95
CA PRO A 312 -12.75 -8.51 17.23
C PRO A 312 -13.01 -7.73 15.95
N HIS A 313 -14.30 -7.57 15.60
CA HIS A 313 -14.75 -6.60 14.62
C HIS A 313 -14.17 -5.23 14.90
N THR A 314 -13.81 -4.93 16.15
CA THR A 314 -13.12 -3.72 16.59
C THR A 314 -11.63 -3.68 16.18
N GLU A 315 -10.93 -4.80 16.03
CA GLU A 315 -9.65 -4.82 15.30
C GLU A 315 -9.85 -4.67 13.78
N THR A 316 -11.02 -5.10 13.29
CA THR A 316 -11.48 -4.92 11.91
C THR A 316 -12.05 -3.49 11.64
N ILE A 317 -12.60 -2.76 12.62
CA ILE A 317 -13.40 -1.50 12.52
C ILE A 317 -13.23 -0.46 13.67
N GLU A 318 -12.89 -0.71 14.95
CA GLU A 318 -12.59 0.34 16.00
C GLU A 318 -11.30 1.13 15.71
N ARG A 319 -10.76 0.92 14.54
CA ARG A 319 -9.87 1.86 13.87
C ARG A 319 -10.61 3.00 13.15
N PHE A 320 -11.92 3.19 13.38
CA PHE A 320 -12.68 4.23 12.67
C PHE A 320 -13.62 5.14 13.49
N THR A 321 -14.08 4.83 14.70
CA THR A 321 -14.78 5.84 15.53
C THR A 321 -14.88 5.44 17.01
N SER A 322 -13.92 5.87 17.82
CA SER A 322 -14.07 6.53 19.13
C SER A 322 -12.72 6.68 19.81
#